data_AF-A0A316W9V8-F1
#
_entry.id   AF-A0A316W9V8-F1
#
_cell.length_a   1.000
_cell.length_b   1.000
_cell.length_c   1.000
_cell.angle_alpha   90.00
_cell.angle_beta   90.00
_cell.angle_gamma   90.00
#
_symmetry.space_group_name_H-M   'P 1'
#
loop_
_entity.id
_entity.type
_entity.pdbx_description
1 polymer ?
#
loop_
_entity_poly.entity_id
_entity_poly.type
_entity_poly.pdbx_seq_one_letter_code
_entity_poly.pdbx_strand_id
1 'polypeptide(L)'
;MNPSIREYNTKEILSFAKTENKFGGLSNMAPGYSLFINEVNIQSSEILYQACKFPLFPLIQNEIIETKNPMDAKAVSRKYQKYSRQDWDSVKFKVMKWCLEVKLIQNFDTFSKLLLSTGDKTIVEFSKKDDIWGAKPINPNLLQGQNALGRLLMQLREKIKSSALTKESIILEPEIKAFLLFDNPIKEVHNDNYFIKDLDDIYAH
;
A
#
# COMPACT_ATOMS: atom_id res chain seq x y z
N MET A 1 6.59 -3.57 -15.13
CA MET A 1 6.05 -2.49 -15.98
C MET A 1 6.50 -1.17 -15.37
N ASN A 2 7.38 -0.42 -16.02
CA ASN A 2 7.67 0.96 -15.61
C ASN A 2 6.50 1.81 -16.12
N PRO A 3 5.69 2.44 -15.25
CA PRO A 3 4.56 3.22 -15.73
C PRO A 3 5.07 4.39 -16.56
N SER A 4 4.62 4.50 -17.81
CA SER A 4 4.90 5.68 -18.63
C SER A 4 4.30 6.93 -17.98
N ILE A 5 4.96 8.07 -18.17
CA ILE A 5 4.40 9.38 -17.83
C ILE A 5 3.12 9.58 -18.65
N ARG A 6 2.10 10.18 -18.03
CA ARG A 6 0.82 10.55 -18.66
C ARG A 6 0.40 11.94 -18.21
N GLU A 7 -0.51 12.53 -18.98
CA GLU A 7 -1.18 13.76 -18.65
C GLU A 7 -2.61 13.50 -18.22
N TYR A 8 -3.11 14.32 -17.29
CA TYR A 8 -4.40 14.16 -16.66
C TYR A 8 -5.14 15.50 -16.64
N ASN A 9 -6.26 15.58 -17.34
CA ASN A 9 -7.14 16.74 -17.32
C ASN A 9 -7.85 16.83 -15.97
N THR A 10 -7.67 17.93 -15.24
CA THR A 10 -8.19 18.08 -13.87
C THR A 10 -9.72 17.97 -13.78
N LYS A 11 -10.44 18.18 -14.89
CA LYS A 11 -11.91 18.05 -14.96
C LYS A 11 -12.41 16.61 -15.11
N GLU A 12 -11.54 15.68 -15.52
CA GLU A 12 -11.92 14.29 -15.87
C GLU A 12 -11.45 13.27 -14.82
N ILE A 13 -10.71 13.75 -13.81
CA ILE A 13 -10.10 12.90 -12.80
C ILE A 13 -10.77 13.05 -11.44
N LEU A 14 -10.52 12.06 -10.60
CA LEU A 14 -10.67 12.17 -9.15
C LEU A 14 -9.27 12.32 -8.57
N SER A 15 -8.96 13.51 -8.04
CA SER A 15 -7.68 13.77 -7.41
C SER A 15 -7.76 13.66 -5.88
N PHE A 16 -6.69 13.15 -5.26
CA PHE A 16 -6.50 13.21 -3.81
C PHE A 16 -5.07 13.65 -3.49
N ALA A 17 -4.88 14.36 -2.37
CA ALA A 17 -3.58 14.87 -1.94
C ALA A 17 -3.35 14.77 -0.41
N LYS A 18 -4.44 14.55 0.34
CA LYS A 18 -4.47 14.52 1.81
C LYS A 18 -5.33 13.37 2.28
N THR A 19 -5.07 12.87 3.48
CA THR A 19 -5.74 11.75 4.12
C THR A 19 -7.10 12.10 4.74
N GLU A 20 -7.39 13.39 4.94
CA GLU A 20 -8.55 13.89 5.70
C GLU A 20 -9.81 14.11 4.85
N ASN A 21 -9.68 14.14 3.52
CA ASN A 21 -10.79 14.40 2.62
C ASN A 21 -11.60 13.12 2.33
N LYS A 22 -12.75 13.25 1.66
CA LYS A 22 -13.62 12.13 1.24
C LYS A 22 -12.87 10.94 0.62
N PHE A 23 -11.83 11.22 -0.16
CA PHE A 23 -11.01 10.20 -0.83
C PHE A 23 -9.63 9.99 -0.19
N GLY A 24 -9.41 10.53 1.01
CA GLY A 24 -8.12 10.47 1.69
C GLY A 24 -7.69 9.05 2.04
N GLY A 25 -8.66 8.14 2.23
CA GLY A 25 -8.41 6.71 2.38
C GLY A 25 -7.71 6.06 1.17
N LEU A 26 -7.71 6.68 -0.01
CA LEU A 26 -6.96 6.19 -1.19
C LEU A 26 -5.44 6.31 -1.00
N SER A 27 -4.97 7.22 -0.16
CA SER A 27 -3.55 7.33 0.15
C SER A 27 -3.04 6.06 0.86
N ASN A 28 -1.83 5.64 0.51
CA ASN A 28 -1.15 4.57 1.23
C ASN A 28 -0.68 5.02 2.64
N MET A 29 -0.70 6.32 2.92
CA MET A 29 -0.45 6.92 4.23
C MET A 29 -1.73 7.11 5.08
N ALA A 30 -2.90 6.71 4.56
CA ALA A 30 -4.15 6.94 5.26
C ALA A 30 -4.21 6.18 6.60
N PRO A 31 -4.61 6.85 7.70
CA PRO A 31 -4.89 6.17 8.97
C PRO A 31 -6.18 5.36 8.87
N GLY A 32 -6.42 4.48 9.86
CA GLY A 32 -7.65 3.68 9.95
C GLY A 32 -7.69 2.46 9.03
N TYR A 33 -6.55 2.11 8.42
CA TYR A 33 -6.35 0.90 7.63
C TYR A 33 -5.16 0.11 8.17
N SER A 34 -5.27 -0.30 9.43
CA SER A 34 -4.23 -1.08 10.10
C SER A 34 -4.04 -2.42 9.40
N LEU A 35 -2.80 -2.90 9.42
CA LEU A 35 -2.35 -4.14 8.81
C LEU A 35 -1.79 -5.06 9.89
N PHE A 36 -1.96 -6.36 9.75
CA PHE A 36 -1.41 -7.38 10.63
C PHE A 36 -0.67 -8.44 9.82
N ILE A 37 0.65 -8.49 9.95
CA ILE A 37 1.53 -9.36 9.15
C ILE A 37 2.58 -9.96 10.06
N ASN A 38 2.80 -11.28 9.99
CA ASN A 38 3.77 -12.00 10.83
C ASN A 38 3.65 -11.61 12.32
N GLU A 39 2.43 -11.53 12.83
CA GLU A 39 2.12 -11.14 14.22
C GLU A 39 2.44 -9.67 14.60
N VAL A 40 2.70 -8.83 13.60
CA VAL A 40 3.04 -7.41 13.79
C VAL A 40 1.90 -6.51 13.35
N ASN A 41 1.50 -5.59 14.23
CA ASN A 41 0.57 -4.51 13.89
C ASN A 41 1.29 -3.35 13.19
N ILE A 42 0.83 -2.97 12.00
CA ILE A 42 1.43 -1.93 11.16
C ILE A 42 0.34 -0.92 10.76
N GLN A 43 0.56 0.36 11.04
CA GLN A 43 -0.51 1.36 11.10
C GLN A 43 -0.94 1.91 9.73
N SER A 44 -0.16 1.66 8.67
CA SER A 44 -0.51 2.02 7.29
C SER A 44 0.32 1.26 6.26
N SER A 45 -0.16 1.23 5.01
CA SER A 45 0.59 0.67 3.87
C SER A 45 1.92 1.37 3.62
N GLU A 46 2.06 2.68 3.89
CA GLU A 46 3.34 3.38 3.77
C GLU A 46 4.38 2.83 4.76
N ILE A 47 4.00 2.61 6.02
CA ILE A 47 4.94 2.08 7.03
C ILE A 47 5.44 0.69 6.62
N LEU A 48 4.52 -0.19 6.19
CA LEU A 48 4.87 -1.50 5.64
C LEU A 48 5.79 -1.38 4.43
N TYR A 49 5.43 -0.54 3.47
CA TYR A 49 6.22 -0.29 2.26
C TYR A 49 7.64 0.20 2.56
N GLN A 50 7.81 1.07 3.57
CA GLN A 50 9.13 1.52 4.02
C GLN A 50 9.91 0.38 4.71
N ALA A 51 9.27 -0.45 5.52
CA ALA A 51 9.91 -1.60 6.17
C ALA A 51 10.39 -2.65 5.14
N CYS A 52 9.61 -2.90 4.08
CA CYS A 52 9.97 -3.83 2.99
C CYS A 52 11.22 -3.43 2.20
N LYS A 53 11.72 -2.19 2.35
CA LYS A 53 13.03 -1.79 1.78
C LYS A 53 14.21 -2.45 2.47
N PHE A 54 14.04 -2.93 3.71
CA PHE A 54 15.13 -3.36 4.58
C PHE A 54 14.96 -4.83 5.03
N PRO A 55 14.77 -5.77 4.10
CA PRO A 55 14.42 -7.16 4.46
C PRO A 55 15.49 -7.89 5.27
N LEU A 56 16.76 -7.46 5.20
CA LEU A 56 17.88 -8.06 5.92
C LEU A 56 18.33 -7.25 7.15
N PHE A 57 17.52 -6.25 7.56
CA PHE A 57 17.85 -5.35 8.65
C PHE A 57 16.66 -5.20 9.60
N PRO A 58 16.35 -6.21 10.42
CA PRO A 58 15.19 -6.24 11.31
C PRO A 58 15.14 -5.05 12.28
N LEU A 59 16.30 -4.57 12.77
CA LEU A 59 16.37 -3.40 13.65
C LEU A 59 15.91 -2.11 12.95
N ILE A 60 16.20 -1.97 11.66
CA ILE A 60 15.73 -0.82 10.86
C ILE A 60 14.22 -0.94 10.61
N GLN A 61 13.74 -2.14 10.30
CA GLN A 61 12.30 -2.40 10.19
C GLN A 61 11.56 -2.03 11.48
N ASN A 62 12.15 -2.36 12.64
CA ASN A 62 11.59 -2.06 13.95
C ASN A 62 11.49 -0.55 14.18
N GLU A 63 12.59 0.19 13.94
CA GLU A 63 12.59 1.66 14.06
C GLU A 63 11.54 2.31 13.16
N ILE A 64 11.33 1.79 11.94
CA ILE A 64 10.31 2.27 11.01
C ILE A 64 8.90 2.01 11.54
N ILE A 65 8.61 0.78 12.00
CA ILE A 65 7.27 0.38 12.44
C ILE A 65 6.88 1.08 13.75
N GLU A 66 7.82 1.24 14.68
CA GLU A 66 7.59 1.92 15.97
C GLU A 66 7.31 3.42 15.83
N THR A 67 7.59 4.03 14.68
CA THR A 67 7.22 5.45 14.47
C THR A 67 5.70 5.68 14.53
N LYS A 68 4.89 4.67 14.16
CA LYS A 68 3.41 4.72 14.07
C LYS A 68 2.84 5.82 13.14
N ASN A 69 3.71 6.65 12.56
CA ASN A 69 3.37 7.75 11.67
C ASN A 69 4.05 7.52 10.31
N PRO A 70 3.29 7.51 9.19
CA PRO A 70 3.84 7.22 7.87
C PRO A 70 4.90 8.22 7.39
N MET A 71 4.81 9.50 7.82
CA MET A 71 5.79 10.51 7.46
C MET A 71 7.12 10.30 8.18
N ASP A 72 7.06 9.91 9.45
CA ASP A 72 8.24 9.60 10.27
C ASP A 72 8.89 8.29 9.81
N ALA A 73 8.10 7.25 9.52
CA ALA A 73 8.58 6.02 8.88
C ALA A 73 9.35 6.28 7.59
N LYS A 74 8.84 7.20 6.74
CA LYS A 74 9.52 7.63 5.51
C LYS A 74 10.81 8.40 5.80
N ALA A 75 10.86 9.21 6.84
CA ALA A 75 12.06 9.92 7.26
C ALA A 75 13.14 8.96 7.78
N VAL A 76 12.77 8.00 8.63
CA VAL A 76 13.64 6.92 9.10
C VAL A 76 14.17 6.09 7.93
N SER A 77 13.31 5.69 6.98
CA SER A 77 13.77 4.98 5.78
C SER A 77 14.84 5.77 5.00
N ARG A 78 14.67 7.09 4.86
CA ARG A 78 15.66 7.94 4.16
C ARG A 78 16.99 8.00 4.89
N LYS A 79 16.99 8.06 6.24
CA LYS A 79 18.20 7.99 7.07
C LYS A 79 19.02 6.73 6.78
N TYR A 80 18.35 5.61 6.51
CA TYR A 80 18.98 4.32 6.26
C TYR A 80 19.10 3.94 4.77
N GLN A 81 18.93 4.87 3.83
CA GLN A 81 18.86 4.57 2.39
C GLN A 81 20.01 3.66 1.88
N LYS A 82 21.23 3.77 2.44
CA LYS A 82 22.39 2.93 2.08
C LYS A 82 22.24 1.43 2.41
N TYR A 83 21.31 1.07 3.29
CA TYR A 83 20.98 -0.31 3.68
C TYR A 83 19.77 -0.87 2.94
N SER A 84 19.14 -0.07 2.07
CA SER A 84 18.00 -0.55 1.29
C SER A 84 18.43 -1.68 0.35
N ARG A 85 17.50 -2.59 0.08
CA ARG A 85 17.67 -3.68 -0.89
C ARG A 85 18.12 -3.14 -2.25
N GLN A 86 19.12 -3.79 -2.86
CA GLN A 86 19.78 -3.31 -4.08
C GLN A 86 18.86 -3.31 -5.32
N ASP A 87 17.83 -4.17 -5.33
CA ASP A 87 16.84 -4.29 -6.40
C ASP A 87 15.64 -3.34 -6.22
N TRP A 88 15.68 -2.41 -5.25
CA TRP A 88 14.53 -1.59 -4.86
C TRP A 88 13.82 -0.90 -6.04
N ASP A 89 14.57 -0.29 -6.95
CA ASP A 89 13.98 0.41 -8.10
C ASP A 89 13.21 -0.51 -9.04
N SER A 90 13.59 -1.80 -9.10
CA SER A 90 12.89 -2.80 -9.91
C SER A 90 11.66 -3.38 -9.21
N VAL A 91 11.65 -3.41 -7.87
CA VAL A 91 10.59 -4.09 -7.10
C VAL A 91 9.59 -3.15 -6.43
N LYS A 92 9.89 -1.85 -6.29
CA LYS A 92 9.05 -0.88 -5.57
C LYS A 92 7.57 -0.88 -5.98
N PHE A 93 7.28 -1.05 -7.27
CA PHE A 93 5.90 -1.15 -7.77
C PHE A 93 5.22 -2.45 -7.38
N LYS A 94 5.94 -3.58 -7.39
CA LYS A 94 5.43 -4.88 -6.91
C LYS A 94 5.13 -4.81 -5.41
N VAL A 95 6.04 -4.24 -4.62
CA VAL A 95 5.87 -4.09 -3.16
C VAL A 95 4.68 -3.19 -2.84
N MET A 96 4.54 -2.02 -3.49
CA MET A 96 3.39 -1.15 -3.24
C MET A 96 2.07 -1.80 -3.65
N LYS A 97 2.03 -2.49 -4.80
CA LYS A 97 0.85 -3.25 -5.22
C LYS A 97 0.44 -4.25 -4.14
N TRP A 98 1.39 -5.04 -3.65
CA TRP A 98 1.16 -6.01 -2.58
C TRP A 98 0.68 -5.34 -1.28
N CYS A 99 1.29 -4.22 -0.87
CA CYS A 99 0.85 -3.46 0.32
C CYS A 99 -0.61 -2.97 0.21
N LEU A 100 -1.06 -2.60 -0.99
CA LEU A 100 -2.43 -2.16 -1.24
C LEU A 100 -3.40 -3.35 -1.32
N GLU A 101 -2.97 -4.49 -1.83
CA GLU A 101 -3.73 -5.75 -1.80
C GLU A 101 -3.94 -6.22 -0.35
N VAL A 102 -2.90 -6.18 0.48
CA VAL A 102 -2.99 -6.43 1.93
C VAL A 102 -3.96 -5.45 2.60
N LYS A 103 -3.81 -4.15 2.33
CA LYS A 103 -4.73 -3.12 2.84
C LYS A 103 -6.18 -3.42 2.50
N LEU A 104 -6.44 -3.84 1.26
CA LEU A 104 -7.77 -4.22 0.81
C LEU A 104 -8.30 -5.42 1.57
N ILE A 105 -7.56 -6.53 1.64
CA ILE A 105 -8.08 -7.76 2.23
C ILE A 105 -8.32 -7.61 3.74
N GLN A 106 -7.45 -6.90 4.46
CA GLN A 106 -7.61 -6.69 5.91
C GLN A 106 -8.58 -5.56 6.28
N ASN A 107 -9.03 -4.78 5.29
CA ASN A 107 -10.00 -3.70 5.51
C ASN A 107 -11.08 -3.74 4.42
N PHE A 108 -11.54 -4.94 4.07
CA PHE A 108 -12.29 -5.18 2.84
C PHE A 108 -13.56 -4.35 2.78
N ASP A 109 -14.36 -4.34 3.85
CA ASP A 109 -15.66 -3.66 3.85
C ASP A 109 -15.55 -2.13 3.72
N THR A 110 -14.50 -1.51 4.26
CA THR A 110 -14.31 -0.06 4.22
C THR A 110 -13.57 0.36 2.94
N PHE A 111 -12.46 -0.30 2.63
CA PHE A 111 -11.60 0.10 1.51
C PHE A 111 -12.19 -0.26 0.15
N SER A 112 -12.87 -1.41 0.02
CA SER A 112 -13.55 -1.77 -1.24
C SER A 112 -14.67 -0.78 -1.58
N LYS A 113 -15.49 -0.40 -0.60
CA LYS A 113 -16.54 0.61 -0.75
C LYS A 113 -15.95 1.95 -1.20
N LEU A 114 -14.84 2.37 -0.61
CA LEU A 114 -14.14 3.59 -1.02
C LEU A 114 -13.67 3.50 -2.48
N LEU A 115 -13.00 2.41 -2.87
CA LEU A 115 -12.53 2.19 -4.23
C LEU A 115 -13.68 2.18 -5.24
N LEU A 116 -14.77 1.46 -4.96
CA LEU A 116 -15.95 1.38 -5.83
C LEU A 116 -16.67 2.74 -5.94
N SER A 117 -16.67 3.55 -4.87
CA SER A 117 -17.27 4.90 -4.88
C SER A 117 -16.60 5.88 -5.85
N THR A 118 -15.40 5.55 -6.35
CA THR A 118 -14.71 6.34 -7.38
C THR A 118 -15.33 6.18 -8.78
N GLY A 119 -16.24 5.21 -8.96
CA GLY A 119 -16.87 4.90 -10.25
C GLY A 119 -15.82 4.52 -11.29
N ASP A 120 -15.94 5.05 -12.50
CA ASP A 120 -14.98 4.84 -13.59
C ASP A 120 -13.97 5.99 -13.73
N LYS A 121 -13.98 6.95 -12.81
CA LYS A 121 -13.05 8.09 -12.86
C LYS A 121 -11.60 7.63 -12.74
N THR A 122 -10.71 8.33 -13.44
CA THR A 122 -9.27 8.15 -13.29
C THR A 122 -8.85 8.66 -11.91
N ILE A 123 -8.27 7.79 -11.08
CA ILE A 123 -7.77 8.16 -9.76
C ILE A 123 -6.35 8.73 -9.92
N VAL A 124 -6.11 9.92 -9.38
CA VAL A 124 -4.80 10.59 -9.43
C VAL A 124 -4.36 11.08 -8.05
N GLU A 125 -3.17 10.66 -7.62
CA GLU A 125 -2.52 11.30 -6.48
C GLU A 125 -1.90 12.63 -6.95
N PHE A 126 -2.41 13.75 -6.43
CA PHE A 126 -1.81 15.05 -6.67
C PHE A 126 -0.56 15.22 -5.79
N SER A 127 0.56 15.55 -6.40
CA SER A 127 1.82 15.78 -5.70
C SER A 127 2.53 17.03 -6.22
N LYS A 128 3.21 17.76 -5.33
CA LYS A 128 4.08 18.88 -5.74
C LYS A 128 5.48 18.44 -6.13
N LYS A 129 5.91 17.24 -5.73
CA LYS A 129 7.33 16.81 -5.78
C LYS A 129 7.53 15.44 -6.43
N ASP A 130 6.54 14.55 -6.33
CA ASP A 130 6.63 13.16 -6.77
C ASP A 130 5.85 12.97 -8.08
N ASP A 131 6.55 12.62 -9.15
CA ASP A 131 5.98 12.29 -10.47
C ASP A 131 5.97 10.79 -10.75
N ILE A 132 6.40 9.95 -9.80
CA ILE A 132 6.37 8.49 -9.91
C ILE A 132 5.04 7.98 -9.31
N TRP A 133 4.78 8.29 -8.05
CA TRP A 133 3.58 7.81 -7.36
C TRP A 133 2.35 8.65 -7.69
N GLY A 134 2.57 9.96 -7.87
CA GLY A 134 1.52 10.92 -8.22
C GLY A 134 1.78 11.64 -9.55
N ALA A 135 1.06 12.76 -9.71
CA ALA A 135 1.19 13.69 -10.82
C ALA A 135 1.28 15.13 -10.32
N LYS A 136 2.11 15.93 -10.99
CA LYS A 136 2.41 17.33 -10.68
C LYS A 136 1.60 18.27 -11.59
N PRO A 137 1.21 19.46 -11.12
CA PRO A 137 0.57 20.45 -11.98
C PRO A 137 1.58 20.98 -13.01
N ILE A 138 1.22 20.89 -14.29
CA ILE A 138 1.92 21.60 -15.38
C ILE A 138 1.28 22.97 -15.62
N ASN A 139 -0.04 23.04 -15.49
CA ASN A 139 -0.83 24.27 -15.50
C ASN A 139 -2.13 24.05 -14.69
N PRO A 140 -3.01 25.06 -14.49
CA PRO A 140 -4.22 24.91 -13.67
C PRO A 140 -5.19 23.79 -14.10
N ASN A 141 -5.13 23.37 -15.36
CA ASN A 141 -6.05 22.37 -15.93
C ASN A 141 -5.40 21.01 -16.19
N LEU A 142 -4.09 20.88 -15.96
CA LEU A 142 -3.32 19.71 -16.39
C LEU A 142 -2.32 19.27 -15.33
N LEU A 143 -2.40 17.97 -14.98
CA LEU A 143 -1.36 17.30 -14.20
C LEU A 143 -0.54 16.37 -15.10
N GLN A 144 0.72 16.14 -14.77
CA GLN A 144 1.59 15.19 -15.46
C GLN A 144 2.40 14.36 -14.47
N GLY A 145 2.49 13.05 -14.74
CA GLY A 145 3.26 12.11 -13.94
C GLY A 145 2.93 10.67 -14.29
N GLN A 146 3.65 9.72 -13.72
CA GLN A 146 3.36 8.30 -13.87
C GLN A 146 2.07 7.92 -13.13
N ASN A 147 1.78 8.59 -11.99
CA ASN A 147 0.63 8.33 -11.13
C ASN A 147 0.49 6.82 -10.81
N ALA A 148 1.60 6.18 -10.45
CA ALA A 148 1.62 4.75 -10.23
C ALA A 148 0.66 4.32 -9.12
N LEU A 149 0.50 5.12 -8.06
CA LEU A 149 -0.42 4.82 -6.96
C LEU A 149 -1.86 4.80 -7.46
N GLY A 150 -2.30 5.86 -8.15
CA GLY A 150 -3.65 5.93 -8.72
C GLY A 150 -3.94 4.77 -9.68
N ARG A 151 -2.95 4.35 -10.47
CA ARG A 151 -3.08 3.21 -11.39
C ARG A 151 -3.21 1.88 -10.66
N LEU A 152 -2.46 1.66 -9.58
CA LEU A 152 -2.61 0.46 -8.76
C LEU A 152 -3.97 0.41 -8.07
N LEU A 153 -4.47 1.55 -7.58
CA LEU A 153 -5.81 1.65 -6.99
C LEU A 153 -6.92 1.33 -8.01
N MET A 154 -6.79 1.83 -9.25
CA MET A 154 -7.72 1.47 -10.32
C MET A 154 -7.64 -0.02 -10.66
N GLN A 155 -6.45 -0.62 -10.68
CA GLN A 155 -6.32 -2.07 -10.87
C GLN A 155 -7.02 -2.86 -9.76
N LEU A 156 -6.89 -2.43 -8.49
CA LEU A 156 -7.62 -3.05 -7.38
C LEU A 156 -9.13 -2.91 -7.54
N ARG A 157 -9.62 -1.73 -7.92
CA ARG A 157 -11.05 -1.49 -8.19
C ARG A 157 -11.58 -2.48 -9.23
N GLU A 158 -10.87 -2.68 -10.33
CA GLU A 158 -11.30 -3.62 -11.37
C GLU A 158 -11.23 -5.09 -10.91
N LYS A 159 -10.25 -5.46 -10.06
CA LYS A 159 -10.22 -6.79 -9.43
C LYS A 159 -11.41 -7.04 -8.51
N ILE A 160 -11.88 -6.02 -7.79
CA ILE A 160 -13.09 -6.12 -6.94
C ILE A 160 -14.33 -6.27 -7.83
N LYS A 161 -14.48 -5.43 -8.86
CA LYS A 161 -15.64 -5.48 -9.78
C LYS A 161 -15.78 -6.83 -10.50
N SER A 162 -14.66 -7.45 -10.86
CA SER A 162 -14.61 -8.76 -11.53
C SER A 162 -14.61 -9.95 -10.57
N SER A 163 -14.69 -9.71 -9.25
CA SER A 163 -14.56 -10.74 -8.20
C SER A 163 -13.25 -11.54 -8.26
N ALA A 164 -12.21 -11.00 -8.91
CA ALA A 164 -10.87 -11.57 -8.89
C ALA A 164 -10.17 -11.37 -7.53
N LEU A 165 -10.63 -10.40 -6.72
CA LEU A 165 -10.34 -10.30 -5.30
C LEU A 165 -11.65 -10.17 -4.53
N THR A 166 -11.85 -11.05 -3.56
CA THR A 166 -12.99 -11.09 -2.64
C THR A 166 -12.49 -10.97 -1.20
N LYS A 167 -13.41 -10.86 -0.23
CA LYS A 167 -13.06 -10.78 1.18
C LYS A 167 -12.29 -12.02 1.65
N GLU A 168 -12.55 -13.17 1.04
CA GLU A 168 -11.97 -14.48 1.34
C GLU A 168 -10.63 -14.73 0.63
N SER A 169 -10.17 -13.79 -0.21
CA SER A 169 -8.91 -13.95 -0.93
C SER A 169 -7.72 -13.91 0.02
N ILE A 170 -6.72 -14.74 -0.27
CA ILE A 170 -5.43 -14.77 0.43
C ILE A 170 -4.41 -14.03 -0.43
N ILE A 171 -3.67 -13.10 0.18
CA ILE A 171 -2.58 -12.40 -0.50
C ILE A 171 -1.28 -13.12 -0.21
N LEU A 172 -0.67 -13.68 -1.26
CA LEU A 172 0.63 -14.33 -1.20
C LEU A 172 1.76 -13.29 -1.28
N GLU A 173 2.96 -13.72 -0.92
CA GLU A 173 4.15 -12.93 -1.10
C GLU A 173 4.39 -12.57 -2.58
N PRO A 174 4.89 -11.36 -2.86
CA PRO A 174 5.32 -11.03 -4.21
C PRO A 174 6.57 -11.85 -4.56
N GLU A 175 6.70 -12.25 -5.82
CA GLU A 175 7.90 -12.91 -6.37
C GLU A 175 9.14 -11.99 -6.30
N ILE A 176 9.73 -11.93 -5.11
CA ILE A 176 10.80 -11.04 -4.70
C ILE A 176 11.69 -11.83 -3.74
N LYS A 177 12.99 -11.90 -4.03
CA LYS A 177 13.94 -12.59 -3.14
C LYS A 177 14.02 -11.89 -1.78
N ALA A 178 14.17 -12.71 -0.73
CA ALA A 178 14.28 -12.26 0.65
C ALA A 178 13.17 -11.25 1.01
N PHE A 179 11.90 -11.61 0.78
CA PHE A 179 10.76 -10.78 1.21
C PHE A 179 10.42 -11.11 2.68
N LEU A 180 11.20 -10.51 3.59
CA LEU A 180 11.19 -10.81 5.01
C LEU A 180 10.66 -9.62 5.84
N LEU A 181 10.02 -9.93 6.96
CA LEU A 181 9.71 -9.01 8.03
C LEU A 181 10.24 -9.59 9.35
N PHE A 182 11.14 -8.87 10.02
CA PHE A 182 11.85 -9.33 11.21
C PHE A 182 12.50 -10.71 11.02
N ASP A 183 13.28 -10.86 9.96
CA ASP A 183 13.96 -12.10 9.54
C ASP A 183 13.04 -13.28 9.18
N ASN A 184 11.72 -13.12 9.28
CA ASN A 184 10.75 -14.15 8.96
C ASN A 184 10.15 -13.91 7.56
N PRO A 185 10.03 -14.95 6.71
CA PRO A 185 9.32 -14.82 5.44
C PRO A 185 7.88 -14.37 5.66
N ILE A 186 7.42 -13.43 4.85
CA ILE A 186 5.99 -13.14 4.73
C ILE A 186 5.46 -14.16 3.72
N LYS A 187 4.48 -14.99 4.08
CA LYS A 187 3.92 -16.02 3.18
C LYS A 187 2.49 -15.66 2.78
N GLU A 188 1.54 -15.90 3.68
CA GLU A 188 0.13 -15.68 3.45
C GLU A 188 -0.38 -14.54 4.32
N VAL A 189 -1.17 -13.66 3.72
CA VAL A 189 -1.89 -12.61 4.44
C VAL A 189 -3.37 -12.79 4.19
N HIS A 190 -4.09 -13.02 5.29
CA HIS A 190 -5.53 -13.25 5.31
C HIS A 190 -6.29 -11.99 5.72
N ASN A 191 -7.62 -12.05 5.61
CA ASN A 191 -8.52 -11.01 6.10
C ASN A 191 -8.56 -10.95 7.63
N ASP A 192 -9.27 -9.95 8.15
CA ASP A 192 -9.51 -9.72 9.58
C ASP A 192 -10.27 -10.86 10.28
N ASN A 193 -11.08 -11.62 9.54
CA ASN A 193 -11.85 -12.76 10.06
C ASN A 193 -11.02 -14.03 10.31
N TYR A 194 -9.78 -14.11 9.79
CA TYR A 194 -8.95 -15.31 9.91
C TYR A 194 -8.47 -15.60 11.34
N PHE A 195 -8.57 -14.62 12.25
CA PHE A 195 -8.19 -14.77 13.66
C PHE A 195 -9.39 -15.12 14.57
N ILE A 196 -10.13 -16.17 14.23
CA ILE A 196 -11.05 -16.83 15.16
C ILE A 196 -10.95 -18.35 14.94
N LYS A 197 -9.90 -18.96 15.50
CA LYS A 197 -9.77 -20.39 15.84
C LYS A 197 -8.38 -20.63 16.42
N ASP A 198 -8.16 -20.28 17.69
CA ASP A 198 -6.99 -20.79 18.42
C ASP A 198 -7.07 -20.60 19.94
N LEU A 199 -8.26 -20.79 20.52
CA LEU A 199 -8.39 -20.94 21.97
C LEU A 199 -9.18 -22.20 22.31
N ASP A 200 -10.28 -22.46 21.62
CA ASP A 200 -11.09 -23.65 21.89
C ASP A 200 -10.38 -24.96 21.50
N ASP A 201 -9.53 -24.96 20.47
CA ASP A 201 -8.79 -26.15 20.04
C ASP A 201 -7.53 -26.44 20.88
N ILE A 202 -6.97 -25.43 21.57
CA ILE A 202 -5.79 -25.57 22.44
C ILE A 202 -6.18 -26.13 23.82
N TYR A 203 -7.41 -25.87 24.27
CA TYR A 203 -7.95 -26.36 25.55
C TYR A 203 -8.98 -27.50 25.39
N ALA A 204 -9.11 -28.10 24.20
CA ALA A 204 -9.99 -29.23 23.93
C ALA A 204 -9.47 -30.60 24.44
N HIS A 205 -8.44 -30.63 25.29
CA HIS A 205 -7.87 -31.83 25.88
C HIS A 205 -7.80 -31.76 27.40
#